data_AF-A0A915YJV5-F1
#
_entry.id   AF-A0A915YJV5-F1
#
_cell.length_a   1.000
_cell.length_b   1.000
_cell.length_c   1.000
_cell.angle_alpha   90.00
_cell.angle_beta   90.00
_cell.angle_gamma   90.00
#
_symmetry.space_group_name_H-M   'P 1'
#
loop_
_entity.id
_entity.type
_entity.pdbx_description
1 polymer ?
#
loop_
_entity_poly.entity_id
_entity_poly.type
_entity_poly.pdbx_seq_one_letter_code
_entity_poly.pdbx_strand_id
1 'polypeptide(L)'
;MNEEIYFLYKDLPYIQQRYIYQLFEKSTKMKRLIEVIESKGRHFKTVYAVNYIYSQETQTTDFKVLINRFYKLRQELKDWLLNQLKYSPVCFTDEEQELIYLKQLIINNEYTLARERLKTLEQICWEKNLFELLHQVIELRLRCIQASSTLGDSTEEELLEQYERAHELFMVLSKIKTIGFKTAYSPKDKTDKYLEKIKTIIRPYTQYPRFKLFYHYIAFSKRFASINNSKQVTSRHLNAFKKLQQAQPDMPKIFFERHYKERDYFYSLMKEAAFYSNMNEHKKALKLIKEIVAFEQSNKVYLTKNDGYMSNKFIIAMCAKDYDFAFGVLKERKIFQEVNNVKKHAYPFECILLDFYSQAFPFYTCTTEEINQWLTISFAYEKCQDVLYRGLRQFVHFKIYVITQEWEKAQNMINNPHSLAFYDAYGKNFDFQTFFQTTLDLLLQQDRLALQQYRTVLKQEKKRLKPKLPPVFWSWLTWAEQICQYHEKKLKGAT
;
A
#
# COMPACT_ATOMS: atom_id res chain seq x y z
N MET A 1 16.90 -26.16 20.74
CA MET A 1 17.47 -25.16 19.82
C MET A 1 17.40 -25.57 18.34
N ASN A 2 17.87 -26.75 17.91
CA ASN A 2 17.73 -27.15 16.49
C ASN A 2 16.25 -27.25 16.06
N GLU A 3 15.40 -27.84 16.91
CA GLU A 3 13.94 -27.86 16.68
C GLU A 3 13.33 -26.46 16.64
N GLU A 4 13.77 -25.59 17.55
CA GLU A 4 13.32 -24.21 17.64
C GLU A 4 13.63 -23.43 16.34
N ILE A 5 14.85 -23.56 15.81
CA ILE A 5 15.24 -22.95 14.53
C ILE A 5 14.41 -23.51 13.38
N TYR A 6 14.11 -24.80 13.38
CA TYR A 6 13.22 -25.41 12.38
C TYR A 6 11.82 -24.80 12.43
N PHE A 7 11.23 -24.64 13.62
CA PHE A 7 9.91 -24.01 13.76
C PHE A 7 9.93 -22.56 13.31
N LEU A 8 10.91 -21.77 13.77
CA LEU A 8 11.08 -20.38 13.34
C LEU A 8 11.27 -20.27 11.81
N TYR A 9 11.99 -21.21 11.20
CA TYR A 9 12.13 -21.25 9.75
C TYR A 9 10.80 -21.55 9.04
N LYS A 10 10.00 -22.48 9.56
CA LYS A 10 8.69 -22.84 9.00
C LYS A 10 7.64 -21.74 9.16
N ASP A 11 7.75 -20.92 10.20
CA ASP A 11 6.87 -19.79 10.45
C ASP A 11 7.13 -18.59 9.52
N LEU A 12 8.26 -18.59 8.80
CA LEU A 12 8.51 -17.59 7.77
C LEU A 12 7.47 -17.74 6.62
N PRO A 13 6.98 -16.64 6.03
CA PRO A 13 6.25 -16.68 4.79
C PRO A 13 7.02 -17.45 3.70
N TYR A 14 6.32 -18.22 2.86
CA TYR A 14 6.92 -19.04 1.80
C TYR A 14 7.92 -18.27 0.90
N ILE A 15 7.61 -17.00 0.59
CA ILE A 15 8.49 -16.14 -0.21
C ILE A 15 9.80 -15.83 0.53
N GLN A 16 9.75 -15.61 1.85
CA GLN A 16 10.94 -15.37 2.67
C GLN A 16 11.77 -16.65 2.84
N GLN A 17 11.14 -17.82 2.97
CA GLN A 17 11.84 -19.11 2.93
C GLN A 17 12.60 -19.29 1.60
N ARG A 18 12.02 -18.89 0.46
CA ARG A 18 12.71 -18.92 -0.85
C ARG A 18 13.84 -17.89 -0.97
N TYR A 19 13.68 -16.71 -0.37
CA TYR A 19 14.61 -15.59 -0.48
C TYR A 19 15.81 -15.70 0.48
N ILE A 20 15.71 -16.53 1.52
CA ILE A 20 16.77 -16.70 2.53
C ILE A 20 18.14 -17.06 1.92
N TYR A 21 18.15 -17.83 0.83
CA TYR A 21 19.38 -18.21 0.12
C TYR A 21 20.08 -17.04 -0.59
N GLN A 22 19.31 -16.04 -1.02
CA GLN A 22 19.85 -14.80 -1.62
C GLN A 22 20.36 -13.85 -0.53
N LEU A 23 19.69 -13.78 0.61
CA LEU A 23 20.13 -12.95 1.74
C LEU A 23 21.46 -13.43 2.34
N PHE A 24 21.66 -14.74 2.42
CA PHE A 24 22.91 -15.35 2.86
C PHE A 24 23.81 -15.73 1.68
N GLU A 25 23.74 -15.01 0.55
CA GLU A 25 24.48 -15.37 -0.66
C GLU A 25 25.98 -15.58 -0.39
N LYS A 26 26.54 -14.67 0.41
CA LYS A 26 27.97 -14.62 0.78
C LYS A 26 28.37 -15.60 1.90
N SER A 27 27.41 -16.28 2.53
CA SER A 27 27.68 -17.22 3.64
C SER A 27 27.32 -18.66 3.27
N THR A 28 28.29 -19.36 2.67
CA THR A 28 28.15 -20.77 2.26
C THR A 28 27.75 -21.69 3.41
N LYS A 29 28.27 -21.43 4.62
CA LYS A 29 27.96 -22.24 5.82
C LYS A 29 26.52 -22.04 6.28
N MET A 30 25.98 -20.82 6.20
CA MET A 30 24.59 -20.53 6.53
C MET A 30 23.63 -21.20 5.54
N LYS A 31 23.94 -21.16 4.24
CA LYS A 31 23.16 -21.90 3.21
C LYS A 31 23.08 -23.39 3.51
N ARG A 32 24.21 -24.02 3.85
CA ARG A 32 24.24 -25.44 4.23
C ARG A 32 23.43 -25.75 5.49
N LEU A 33 23.39 -24.83 6.47
CA LEU A 33 22.53 -24.96 7.64
C LEU A 33 21.05 -24.95 7.25
N ILE A 34 20.65 -24.05 6.34
CA ILE A 34 19.28 -23.97 5.82
C ILE A 34 18.92 -25.26 5.06
N GLU A 35 19.82 -25.77 4.21
CA GLU A 35 19.64 -27.05 3.50
C GLU A 35 19.43 -28.23 4.47
N VAL A 36 20.17 -28.27 5.59
CA VAL A 36 19.98 -29.29 6.63
C VAL A 36 18.60 -29.18 7.27
N ILE A 37 18.14 -27.96 7.58
CA ILE A 37 16.81 -27.71 8.14
C ILE A 37 15.71 -28.16 7.17
N GLU A 38 15.87 -27.88 5.87
CA GLU A 38 14.90 -28.26 4.84
C GLU A 38 14.86 -29.77 4.58
N SER A 39 16.02 -30.42 4.49
CA SER A 39 16.14 -31.83 4.10
C SER A 39 15.93 -32.82 5.24
N LYS A 40 16.32 -32.46 6.47
CA LYS A 40 16.23 -33.35 7.64
C LYS A 40 15.08 -32.99 8.59
N GLY A 41 14.44 -31.84 8.40
CA GLY A 41 13.26 -31.44 9.15
C GLY A 41 13.53 -31.17 10.63
N ARG A 42 12.51 -31.40 11.47
CA ARG A 42 12.49 -31.00 12.87
C ARG A 42 13.65 -31.56 13.71
N HIS A 43 14.01 -32.83 13.54
CA HIS A 43 14.87 -33.56 14.48
C HIS A 43 16.28 -33.86 13.92
N PHE A 44 16.93 -32.90 13.28
CA PHE A 44 18.28 -33.12 12.76
C PHE A 44 19.35 -33.18 13.87
N LYS A 45 20.21 -34.19 13.81
CA LYS A 45 21.30 -34.39 14.78
C LYS A 45 22.42 -33.37 14.58
N THR A 46 22.92 -32.77 15.66
CA THR A 46 24.03 -31.79 15.64
C THR A 46 25.28 -32.35 14.96
N VAL A 47 25.64 -33.61 15.25
CA VAL A 47 26.82 -34.26 14.66
C VAL A 47 26.72 -34.33 13.12
N TYR A 48 25.53 -34.64 12.60
CA TYR A 48 25.28 -34.66 11.17
C TYR A 48 25.42 -33.26 10.56
N ALA A 49 24.81 -32.24 11.18
CA ALA A 49 24.87 -30.87 10.70
C ALA A 49 26.30 -30.32 10.68
N VAL A 50 27.09 -30.58 11.72
CA VAL A 50 28.50 -30.18 11.78
C VAL A 50 29.30 -30.82 10.63
N ASN A 51 29.16 -32.13 10.43
CA ASN A 51 29.89 -32.83 9.38
C ASN A 51 29.47 -32.39 7.96
N TYR A 52 28.20 -32.03 7.76
CA TYR A 52 27.71 -31.55 6.47
C TYR A 52 28.16 -30.11 6.18
N ILE A 53 27.96 -29.20 7.14
CA ILE A 53 28.27 -27.77 6.97
C ILE A 53 29.79 -27.56 6.81
N TYR A 54 30.57 -28.24 7.64
CA TYR A 54 32.03 -28.09 7.72
C TYR A 54 32.78 -29.25 7.04
N SER A 55 32.18 -29.92 6.06
CA SER A 55 32.73 -31.12 5.40
C SER A 55 34.16 -31.00 4.88
N GLN A 56 34.61 -29.79 4.55
CA GLN A 56 35.97 -29.51 4.08
C GLN A 56 36.98 -29.27 5.23
N GLU A 57 36.50 -29.02 6.45
CA GLU A 57 37.30 -28.71 7.64
C GLU A 57 37.37 -29.89 8.63
N THR A 58 36.58 -30.95 8.42
CA THR A 58 36.50 -32.10 9.33
C THR A 58 37.82 -32.87 9.47
N GLN A 59 38.70 -32.80 8.47
CA GLN A 59 40.02 -33.45 8.50
C GLN A 59 41.11 -32.59 9.14
N THR A 60 40.93 -31.27 9.18
CA THR A 60 41.96 -30.31 9.56
C THR A 60 41.68 -29.61 10.89
N THR A 61 40.45 -29.70 11.40
CA THR A 61 40.00 -29.00 12.60
C THR A 61 39.32 -29.97 13.56
N ASP A 62 39.66 -29.87 14.85
CA ASP A 62 39.02 -30.65 15.92
C ASP A 62 37.49 -30.44 15.91
N PHE A 63 36.75 -31.55 15.99
CA PHE A 63 35.30 -31.58 16.04
C PHE A 63 34.72 -30.68 17.15
N LYS A 64 35.38 -30.58 18.31
CA LYS A 64 34.98 -29.71 19.43
C LYS A 64 35.07 -28.22 19.07
N VAL A 65 35.96 -27.84 18.15
CA VAL A 65 36.02 -26.47 17.61
C VAL A 65 34.88 -26.25 16.60
N LEU A 66 34.64 -27.23 15.72
CA LEU A 66 33.58 -27.16 14.71
C LEU A 66 32.18 -27.10 15.34
N ILE A 67 31.93 -27.83 16.43
CA ILE A 67 30.65 -27.80 17.14
C ILE A 67 30.39 -26.43 17.81
N ASN A 68 31.43 -25.79 18.35
CA ASN A 68 31.33 -24.44 18.91
C ASN A 68 31.05 -23.39 17.82
N ARG A 69 31.70 -23.51 16.64
CA ARG A 69 31.41 -22.66 15.48
C ARG A 69 29.98 -22.88 14.98
N PHE A 70 29.52 -24.13 14.93
CA PHE A 70 28.14 -24.46 14.63
C PHE A 70 27.16 -23.81 15.63
N TYR A 71 27.48 -23.81 16.93
CA TYR A 71 26.65 -23.16 17.95
C TYR A 71 26.51 -21.65 17.75
N LYS A 72 27.55 -20.97 17.26
CA LYS A 72 27.46 -19.56 16.87
C LYS A 72 26.61 -19.37 15.61
N LEU A 73 26.85 -20.18 14.57
CA LEU A 73 26.11 -20.11 13.30
C LEU A 73 24.60 -20.31 13.50
N ARG A 74 24.21 -21.28 14.34
CA ARG A 74 22.79 -21.51 14.66
C ARG A 74 22.17 -20.36 15.47
N GLN A 75 22.96 -19.70 16.32
CA GLN A 75 22.49 -18.56 17.11
C GLN A 75 22.26 -17.35 16.19
N GLU A 76 23.19 -17.08 15.27
CA GLU A 76 23.04 -16.05 14.23
C GLU A 76 21.78 -16.28 13.38
N LEU A 77 21.54 -17.52 12.93
CA LEU A 77 20.33 -17.85 12.18
C LEU A 77 19.07 -17.64 13.04
N LYS A 78 19.08 -18.09 14.29
CA LYS A 78 17.97 -17.92 15.22
C LYS A 78 17.63 -16.44 15.43
N ASP A 79 18.63 -15.61 15.70
CA ASP A 79 18.43 -14.18 15.95
C ASP A 79 17.91 -13.48 14.69
N TRP A 80 18.41 -13.86 13.53
CA TRP A 80 17.89 -13.37 12.25
C TRP A 80 16.44 -13.79 12.03
N LEU A 81 16.10 -15.07 12.23
CA LEU A 81 14.73 -15.59 12.08
C LEU A 81 13.76 -14.89 13.03
N LEU A 82 14.13 -14.72 14.30
CA LEU A 82 13.32 -14.00 15.28
C LEU A 82 13.10 -12.54 14.86
N ASN A 83 14.12 -11.88 14.32
CA ASN A 83 13.99 -10.52 13.81
C ASN A 83 13.07 -10.44 12.57
N GLN A 84 13.10 -11.42 11.67
CA GLN A 84 12.17 -11.47 10.53
C GLN A 84 10.74 -11.76 10.99
N LEU A 85 10.57 -12.73 11.88
CA LEU A 85 9.27 -13.11 12.41
C LEU A 85 8.66 -11.99 13.23
N LYS A 86 9.45 -11.18 13.94
CA LYS A 86 8.95 -9.99 14.65
C LYS A 86 8.10 -9.08 13.77
N TYR A 87 8.34 -9.05 12.47
CA TYR A 87 7.61 -8.24 11.49
C TYR A 87 6.78 -9.07 10.49
N SER A 88 6.64 -10.38 10.73
CA SER A 88 5.85 -11.27 9.88
C SER A 88 4.36 -10.96 9.99
N PRO A 89 3.61 -10.94 8.86
CA PRO A 89 2.16 -10.82 8.88
C PRO A 89 1.45 -12.02 9.53
N VAL A 90 2.18 -13.08 9.90
CA VAL A 90 1.64 -14.31 10.53
C VAL A 90 1.74 -14.26 12.06
N CYS A 91 2.26 -13.17 12.65
CA CYS A 91 2.31 -13.09 14.11
C CYS A 91 0.95 -12.80 14.74
N PHE A 92 0.72 -13.45 15.88
CA PHE A 92 -0.40 -13.20 16.77
C PHE A 92 -0.33 -11.82 17.43
N THR A 93 -1.50 -11.21 17.61
CA THR A 93 -1.74 -10.07 18.49
C THR A 93 -1.52 -10.44 19.96
N ASP A 94 -1.38 -9.44 20.84
CA ASP A 94 -1.21 -9.68 22.28
C ASP A 94 -2.42 -10.45 22.85
N GLU A 95 -3.63 -10.13 22.39
CA GLU A 95 -4.85 -10.84 22.79
C GLU A 95 -4.91 -12.29 22.25
N GLU A 96 -4.39 -12.56 21.04
CA GLU A 96 -4.27 -13.93 20.53
C GLU A 96 -3.21 -14.74 21.27
N GLN A 97 -2.08 -14.13 21.61
CA GLN A 97 -1.03 -14.77 22.42
C GLN A 97 -1.56 -15.12 23.81
N GLU A 98 -2.30 -14.20 24.43
CA GLU A 98 -2.96 -14.43 25.70
C GLU A 98 -3.95 -15.60 25.61
N LEU A 99 -4.80 -15.62 24.59
CA LEU A 99 -5.75 -16.72 24.39
C LEU A 99 -5.04 -18.08 24.23
N ILE A 100 -3.92 -18.14 23.49
CA ILE A 100 -3.13 -19.36 23.34
C ILE A 100 -2.55 -19.80 24.69
N TYR A 101 -2.02 -18.87 25.47
CA TYR A 101 -1.50 -19.14 26.81
C TYR A 101 -2.60 -19.67 27.75
N LEU A 102 -3.80 -19.08 27.71
CA LEU A 102 -4.93 -19.53 28.52
C LEU A 102 -5.42 -20.93 28.13
N LYS A 103 -5.38 -21.28 26.84
CA LYS A 103 -5.62 -22.66 26.39
C LYS A 103 -4.61 -23.64 27.01
N GLN A 104 -3.34 -23.26 27.12
CA GLN A 104 -2.30 -24.09 27.76
C GLN A 104 -2.54 -24.27 29.26
N LEU A 105 -2.92 -23.20 29.98
CA LEU A 105 -3.26 -23.30 31.40
C LEU A 105 -4.41 -24.29 31.65
N ILE A 106 -5.46 -24.24 30.82
CA ILE A 106 -6.60 -25.16 30.90
C ILE A 106 -6.17 -26.61 30.64
N ILE A 107 -5.29 -26.84 29.66
CA ILE A 107 -4.73 -28.18 29.38
C ILE A 107 -3.91 -28.70 30.56
N ASN A 108 -3.22 -27.82 31.28
CA ASN A 108 -2.43 -28.14 32.46
C ASN A 108 -3.27 -28.18 33.76
N ASN A 109 -4.60 -28.09 33.66
CA ASN A 109 -5.54 -28.07 34.79
C ASN A 109 -5.39 -26.86 35.74
N GLU A 110 -4.78 -25.76 35.29
CA GLU A 110 -4.63 -24.51 36.05
C GLU A 110 -5.88 -23.60 35.91
N TYR A 111 -7.05 -24.14 36.23
CA TYR A 111 -8.35 -23.51 35.94
C TYR A 111 -8.61 -22.19 36.67
N THR A 112 -8.17 -22.05 37.93
CA THR A 112 -8.38 -20.83 38.73
C THR A 112 -7.65 -19.63 38.11
N LEU A 113 -6.37 -19.81 37.77
CA LEU A 113 -5.55 -18.78 37.15
C LEU A 113 -6.06 -18.44 35.74
N ALA A 114 -6.46 -19.46 34.97
CA ALA A 114 -7.06 -19.25 33.65
C ALA A 114 -8.37 -18.44 33.74
N ARG A 115 -9.23 -18.74 34.72
CA ARG A 115 -10.53 -18.06 34.90
C ARG A 115 -10.40 -16.56 35.15
N GLU A 116 -9.46 -16.15 36.00
CA GLU A 116 -9.24 -14.73 36.30
C GLU A 116 -8.78 -13.96 35.06
N ARG A 117 -7.79 -14.50 34.35
CA ARG A 117 -7.24 -13.86 33.15
C ARG A 117 -8.22 -13.87 31.97
N LEU A 118 -9.03 -14.91 31.83
CA LEU A 118 -10.10 -14.96 30.83
C LEU A 118 -11.15 -13.87 31.03
N LYS A 119 -11.50 -13.52 32.28
CA LYS A 119 -12.41 -12.38 32.56
C LYS A 119 -11.82 -11.07 32.06
N THR A 120 -10.53 -10.84 32.30
CA THR A 120 -9.82 -9.65 31.81
C THR A 120 -9.79 -9.62 30.28
N LEU A 121 -9.46 -10.74 29.64
CA LEU A 121 -9.41 -10.83 28.18
C LEU A 121 -10.79 -10.65 27.53
N GLU A 122 -11.86 -11.16 28.15
CA GLU A 122 -13.23 -10.96 27.70
C GLU A 122 -13.63 -9.48 27.73
N GLN A 123 -13.33 -8.79 28.83
CA GLN A 123 -13.58 -7.36 28.95
C GLN A 123 -12.88 -6.59 27.83
N ILE A 124 -11.61 -6.89 27.57
CA ILE A 124 -10.85 -6.30 26.46
C ILE A 124 -11.53 -6.57 25.12
N CYS A 125 -12.02 -7.80 24.92
CA CYS A 125 -12.71 -8.20 23.69
C CYS A 125 -14.03 -7.45 23.50
N TRP A 126 -14.81 -7.21 24.56
CA TRP A 126 -16.03 -6.39 24.48
C TRP A 126 -15.71 -4.91 24.22
N GLU A 127 -14.78 -4.33 24.97
CA GLU A 127 -14.40 -2.91 24.83
C GLU A 127 -13.86 -2.59 23.44
N LYS A 128 -12.98 -3.44 22.89
CA LYS A 128 -12.39 -3.26 21.56
C LYS A 128 -13.21 -3.91 20.43
N ASN A 129 -14.36 -4.52 20.73
CA ASN A 129 -15.21 -5.27 19.80
C ASN A 129 -14.43 -6.37 19.03
N LEU A 130 -13.59 -7.17 19.69
CA LEU A 130 -12.78 -8.26 19.10
C LEU A 130 -13.60 -9.54 18.91
N PHE A 131 -14.63 -9.47 18.06
CA PHE A 131 -15.56 -10.59 17.84
C PHE A 131 -14.89 -11.87 17.28
N GLU A 132 -13.71 -11.75 16.65
CA GLU A 132 -12.91 -12.91 16.21
C GLU A 132 -12.46 -13.80 17.38
N LEU A 133 -12.21 -13.21 18.56
CA LEU A 133 -11.72 -13.92 19.74
C LEU A 133 -12.81 -14.19 20.77
N LEU A 134 -13.76 -13.27 20.90
CA LEU A 134 -14.70 -13.21 22.02
C LEU A 134 -15.42 -14.55 22.29
N HIS A 135 -15.94 -15.22 21.26
CA HIS A 135 -16.63 -16.49 21.42
C HIS A 135 -15.72 -17.58 22.00
N GLN A 136 -14.45 -17.65 21.58
CA GLN A 136 -13.47 -18.60 22.12
C GLN A 136 -13.12 -18.28 23.57
N VAL A 137 -13.05 -16.99 23.93
CA VAL A 137 -12.77 -16.58 25.32
C VAL A 137 -13.89 -17.05 26.25
N ILE A 138 -15.15 -16.82 25.85
CA ILE A 138 -16.32 -17.22 26.66
C ILE A 138 -16.42 -18.76 26.72
N GLU A 139 -16.14 -19.47 25.63
CA GLU A 139 -16.09 -20.93 25.61
C GLU A 139 -15.08 -21.48 26.65
N LEU A 140 -13.88 -20.90 26.72
CA LEU A 140 -12.87 -21.31 27.71
C LEU A 140 -13.29 -20.98 29.15
N ARG A 141 -14.05 -19.89 29.37
CA ARG A 141 -14.62 -19.59 30.68
C ARG A 141 -15.64 -20.64 31.12
N LEU A 142 -16.53 -21.06 30.23
CA LEU A 142 -17.48 -22.14 30.49
C LEU A 142 -16.75 -23.42 30.90
N ARG A 143 -15.69 -23.80 30.16
CA ARG A 143 -14.86 -24.96 30.51
C ARG A 143 -14.22 -24.85 31.89
N CYS A 144 -13.71 -23.68 32.27
CA CYS A 144 -13.14 -23.47 33.60
C CYS A 144 -14.19 -23.62 34.71
N ILE A 145 -15.42 -23.14 34.49
CA ILE A 145 -16.52 -23.25 35.44
C ILE A 145 -16.89 -24.73 35.63
N GLN A 146 -17.12 -25.44 34.53
CA GLN A 146 -17.45 -26.87 34.54
C GLN A 146 -16.37 -27.71 35.24
N ALA A 147 -15.09 -27.42 35.00
CA ALA A 147 -13.97 -28.12 35.62
C ALA A 147 -13.78 -27.80 37.12
N SER A 148 -14.15 -26.59 37.55
CA SER A 148 -13.96 -26.14 38.93
C SER A 148 -15.11 -26.53 39.87
N SER A 149 -16.22 -27.07 39.34
CA SER A 149 -17.45 -27.38 40.10
C SER A 149 -17.96 -26.20 40.94
N THR A 150 -17.54 -24.96 40.65
CA THR A 150 -17.86 -23.76 41.40
C THR A 150 -18.83 -22.87 40.62
N LEU A 151 -20.12 -23.02 40.95
CA LEU A 151 -21.28 -22.11 40.80
C LEU A 151 -22.48 -22.75 40.09
N GLY A 152 -23.68 -22.44 40.60
CA GLY A 152 -24.96 -23.02 40.18
C GLY A 152 -25.55 -22.39 38.91
N ASP A 153 -26.62 -23.04 38.43
CA ASP A 153 -27.28 -22.89 37.11
C ASP A 153 -27.30 -21.47 36.52
N SER A 154 -27.61 -20.44 37.32
CA SER A 154 -27.75 -19.05 36.84
C SER A 154 -26.50 -18.44 36.19
N THR A 155 -25.28 -18.69 36.70
CA THR A 155 -24.05 -18.08 36.14
C THR A 155 -23.61 -18.78 34.85
N GLU A 156 -23.92 -20.06 34.70
CA GLU A 156 -23.65 -20.82 33.49
C GLU A 156 -24.62 -20.42 32.37
N GLU A 157 -25.90 -20.24 32.69
CA GLU A 157 -26.93 -19.78 31.76
C GLU A 157 -26.61 -18.40 31.17
N GLU A 158 -26.24 -17.42 32.01
CA GLU A 158 -25.79 -16.09 31.54
C GLU A 158 -24.59 -16.16 30.59
N LEU A 159 -23.63 -17.05 30.85
CA LEU A 159 -22.45 -17.22 30.00
C LEU A 159 -22.78 -17.92 28.68
N LEU A 160 -23.73 -18.85 28.68
CA LEU A 160 -24.22 -19.49 27.46
C LEU A 160 -24.91 -18.46 26.55
N GLU A 161 -25.76 -17.58 27.09
CA GLU A 161 -26.36 -16.49 26.31
C GLU A 161 -25.30 -15.55 25.72
N GLN A 162 -24.28 -15.20 26.51
CA GLN A 162 -23.18 -14.37 26.03
C GLN A 162 -22.35 -15.07 24.94
N TYR A 163 -22.14 -16.38 25.07
CA TYR A 163 -21.46 -17.18 24.05
C TYR A 163 -22.23 -17.19 22.73
N GLU A 164 -23.54 -17.45 22.76
CA GLU A 164 -24.41 -17.40 21.58
C GLU A 164 -24.35 -16.03 20.92
N ARG A 165 -24.44 -14.96 21.72
CA ARG A 165 -24.33 -13.59 21.21
C ARG A 165 -22.97 -13.31 20.59
N ALA A 166 -21.87 -13.73 21.21
CA ALA A 166 -20.53 -13.56 20.66
C ALA A 166 -20.34 -14.31 19.35
N HIS A 167 -20.89 -15.53 19.25
CA HIS A 167 -20.87 -16.32 18.02
C HIS A 167 -21.67 -15.63 16.89
N GLU A 168 -22.86 -15.12 17.20
CA GLU A 168 -23.68 -14.35 16.25
C GLU A 168 -22.91 -13.13 15.70
N LEU A 169 -22.27 -12.35 16.59
CA LEU A 169 -21.46 -11.19 16.20
C LEU A 169 -20.29 -11.56 15.29
N PHE A 170 -19.62 -12.68 15.57
CA PHE A 170 -18.56 -13.21 14.72
C PHE A 170 -19.07 -13.60 13.33
N MET A 171 -20.24 -14.25 13.25
CA MET A 171 -20.87 -14.64 11.98
C MET A 171 -21.28 -13.41 11.15
N VAL A 172 -21.85 -12.39 11.80
CA VAL A 172 -22.18 -11.10 11.18
C VAL A 172 -20.92 -10.43 10.63
N LEU A 173 -19.85 -10.36 11.42
CA LEU A 173 -18.58 -9.79 11.00
C LEU A 173 -18.01 -10.52 9.78
N SER A 174 -18.02 -11.85 9.79
CA SER A 174 -17.55 -12.69 8.66
C SER A 174 -18.37 -12.46 7.38
N LYS A 175 -19.69 -12.31 7.52
CA LYS A 175 -20.59 -12.00 6.39
C LYS A 175 -20.28 -10.62 5.81
N ILE A 176 -20.07 -9.61 6.65
CA ILE A 176 -19.74 -8.25 6.21
C ILE A 176 -18.36 -8.22 5.56
N LYS A 177 -17.35 -8.91 6.11
CA LYS A 177 -16.01 -9.08 5.49
C LYS A 177 -16.13 -9.66 4.09
N THR A 178 -16.91 -10.73 3.94
CA THR A 178 -17.17 -11.38 2.64
C THR A 178 -17.80 -10.41 1.63
N ILE A 179 -18.79 -9.62 2.05
CA ILE A 179 -19.40 -8.61 1.18
C ILE A 179 -18.41 -7.49 0.86
N GLY A 180 -17.56 -7.10 1.81
CA GLY A 180 -16.48 -6.14 1.61
C GLY A 180 -15.50 -6.56 0.53
N PHE A 181 -15.04 -7.82 0.57
CA PHE A 181 -14.22 -8.40 -0.50
C PHE A 181 -14.95 -8.37 -1.85
N LYS A 182 -16.21 -8.82 -1.88
CA LYS A 182 -17.03 -8.75 -3.12
C LYS A 182 -17.12 -7.32 -3.64
N THR A 183 -17.28 -6.33 -2.77
CA THR A 183 -17.33 -4.91 -3.14
C THR A 183 -16.00 -4.42 -3.72
N ALA A 184 -14.87 -4.85 -3.15
CA ALA A 184 -13.55 -4.49 -3.66
C ALA A 184 -13.36 -4.93 -5.11
N TYR A 185 -13.74 -6.16 -5.45
CA TYR A 185 -13.55 -6.76 -6.77
C TYR A 185 -14.70 -6.51 -7.77
N SER A 186 -15.83 -5.96 -7.33
CA SER A 186 -16.97 -5.74 -8.22
C SER A 186 -16.86 -4.45 -9.04
N PRO A 187 -17.51 -4.39 -10.21
CA PRO A 187 -17.78 -3.15 -10.94
C PRO A 187 -18.42 -2.07 -10.07
N LYS A 188 -18.16 -0.78 -10.39
CA LYS A 188 -18.58 0.36 -9.54
C LYS A 188 -20.11 0.44 -9.36
N ASP A 189 -20.88 0.11 -10.39
CA ASP A 189 -22.36 0.07 -10.42
C ASP A 189 -22.97 -0.91 -9.41
N LYS A 190 -22.24 -1.97 -9.02
CA LYS A 190 -22.69 -2.93 -8.00
C LYS A 190 -22.38 -2.48 -6.56
N THR A 191 -21.57 -1.43 -6.38
CA THR A 191 -21.11 -0.97 -5.06
C THR A 191 -22.29 -0.64 -4.15
N ASP A 192 -23.27 0.11 -4.66
CA ASP A 192 -24.38 0.62 -3.85
C ASP A 192 -25.28 -0.51 -3.35
N LYS A 193 -25.50 -1.52 -4.21
CA LYS A 193 -26.20 -2.76 -3.84
C LYS A 193 -25.51 -3.50 -2.70
N TYR A 194 -24.17 -3.57 -2.70
CA TYR A 194 -23.44 -4.21 -1.60
C TYR A 194 -23.44 -3.37 -0.33
N LEU A 195 -23.33 -2.04 -0.43
CA LEU A 195 -23.40 -1.15 0.72
C LEU A 195 -24.77 -1.21 1.40
N GLU A 196 -25.88 -1.25 0.64
CA GLU A 196 -27.21 -1.44 1.21
C GLU A 196 -27.35 -2.80 1.90
N LYS A 197 -26.79 -3.87 1.32
CA LYS A 197 -26.75 -5.18 1.99
C LYS A 197 -26.01 -5.13 3.34
N ILE A 198 -24.85 -4.48 3.39
CA ILE A 198 -24.11 -4.31 4.66
C ILE A 198 -24.97 -3.50 5.64
N LYS A 199 -25.57 -2.40 5.19
CA LYS A 199 -26.42 -1.53 6.03
C LYS A 199 -27.59 -2.29 6.65
N THR A 200 -28.27 -3.15 5.88
CA THR A 200 -29.35 -4.02 6.40
C THR A 200 -28.84 -5.00 7.44
N ILE A 201 -27.68 -5.63 7.21
CA ILE A 201 -27.08 -6.60 8.14
C ILE A 201 -26.68 -5.93 9.47
N ILE A 202 -26.12 -4.71 9.44
CA ILE A 202 -25.61 -4.06 10.66
C ILE A 202 -26.69 -3.32 11.46
N ARG A 203 -27.89 -3.11 10.89
CA ARG A 203 -28.97 -2.35 11.52
C ARG A 203 -29.38 -2.87 12.91
N PRO A 204 -29.42 -4.19 13.19
CA PRO A 204 -29.70 -4.70 14.53
C PRO A 204 -28.55 -4.54 15.54
N TYR A 205 -27.34 -4.17 15.08
CA TYR A 205 -26.11 -4.20 15.87
C TYR A 205 -25.50 -2.80 16.07
N THR A 206 -26.35 -1.77 16.16
CA THR A 206 -25.93 -0.36 16.22
C THR A 206 -25.16 0.02 17.48
N GLN A 207 -25.29 -0.76 18.55
CA GLN A 207 -24.54 -0.65 19.81
C GLN A 207 -23.07 -1.02 19.67
N TYR A 208 -22.69 -1.76 18.62
CA TYR A 208 -21.32 -2.16 18.36
C TYR A 208 -20.69 -1.24 17.29
N PRO A 209 -19.94 -0.19 17.68
CA PRO A 209 -19.43 0.81 16.75
C PRO A 209 -18.53 0.25 15.65
N ARG A 210 -17.91 -0.93 15.85
CA ARG A 210 -17.07 -1.60 14.86
C ARG A 210 -17.79 -1.85 13.53
N PHE A 211 -19.07 -2.21 13.56
CA PHE A 211 -19.84 -2.44 12.33
C PHE A 211 -20.07 -1.16 11.53
N LYS A 212 -20.35 -0.04 12.21
CA LYS A 212 -20.46 1.29 11.56
C LYS A 212 -19.10 1.73 11.01
N LEU A 213 -18.03 1.52 11.77
CA LEU A 213 -16.65 1.82 11.33
C LEU A 213 -16.33 1.07 10.03
N PHE A 214 -16.62 -0.23 9.99
CA PHE A 214 -16.42 -1.11 8.83
C PHE A 214 -17.23 -0.63 7.61
N TYR A 215 -18.51 -0.31 7.79
CA TYR A 215 -19.39 0.18 6.73
C TYR A 215 -18.85 1.47 6.09
N HIS A 216 -18.52 2.48 6.91
CA HIS A 216 -17.99 3.74 6.40
C HIS A 216 -16.63 3.57 5.74
N TYR A 217 -15.77 2.70 6.28
CA TYR A 217 -14.49 2.38 5.67
C TYR A 217 -14.64 1.74 4.28
N ILE A 218 -15.55 0.78 4.08
CA ILE A 218 -15.81 0.19 2.75
C ILE A 218 -16.37 1.24 1.79
N ALA A 219 -17.39 1.98 2.24
CA ALA A 219 -18.05 2.98 1.41
C ALA A 219 -17.07 4.04 0.91
N PHE A 220 -16.15 4.48 1.78
CA PHE A 220 -15.06 5.36 1.39
C PHE A 220 -14.04 4.66 0.48
N SER A 221 -13.56 3.47 0.88
CA SER A 221 -12.51 2.71 0.18
C SER A 221 -12.87 2.32 -1.25
N LYS A 222 -14.15 2.18 -1.59
CA LYS A 222 -14.55 1.91 -2.97
C LYS A 222 -14.66 3.17 -3.83
N ARG A 223 -14.83 4.33 -3.20
CA ARG A 223 -15.17 5.59 -3.89
C ARG A 223 -14.05 6.64 -3.89
N PHE A 224 -13.00 6.48 -3.07
CA PHE A 224 -11.91 7.47 -2.92
C PHE A 224 -11.21 7.83 -4.25
N ALA A 225 -11.11 6.86 -5.17
CA ALA A 225 -10.48 7.03 -6.48
C ALA A 225 -11.45 7.49 -7.59
N SER A 226 -12.74 7.70 -7.27
CA SER A 226 -13.74 8.03 -8.29
C SER A 226 -13.84 9.54 -8.53
N ILE A 227 -13.70 9.96 -9.78
CA ILE A 227 -13.86 11.36 -10.21
C ILE A 227 -15.36 11.70 -10.40
N ASN A 228 -16.18 10.70 -10.74
CA ASN A 228 -17.60 10.86 -11.13
C ASN A 228 -18.60 10.70 -9.97
N ASN A 229 -18.17 10.20 -8.80
CA ASN A 229 -19.10 9.97 -7.70
C ASN A 229 -19.44 11.30 -7.01
N SER A 230 -20.61 11.38 -6.36
CA SER A 230 -20.93 12.52 -5.49
C SER A 230 -19.84 12.68 -4.43
N LYS A 231 -18.97 13.69 -4.66
CA LYS A 231 -17.84 14.05 -3.80
C LYS A 231 -18.31 14.28 -2.35
N GLN A 232 -19.52 14.83 -2.21
CA GLN A 232 -20.18 15.05 -0.93
C GLN A 232 -20.49 13.75 -0.19
N VAL A 233 -21.06 12.75 -0.87
CA VAL A 233 -21.37 11.45 -0.25
C VAL A 233 -20.08 10.76 0.22
N THR A 234 -19.04 10.75 -0.61
CA THR A 234 -17.74 10.16 -0.25
C THR A 234 -17.12 10.88 0.95
N SER A 235 -17.17 12.22 0.97
CA SER A 235 -16.69 13.03 2.11
C SER A 235 -17.49 12.75 3.39
N ARG A 236 -18.80 12.51 3.33
CA ARG A 236 -19.61 12.15 4.50
C ARG A 236 -19.15 10.82 5.09
N HIS A 237 -18.90 9.80 4.26
CA HIS A 237 -18.38 8.51 4.77
C HIS A 237 -16.97 8.65 5.35
N LEU A 238 -16.08 9.43 4.72
CA LEU A 238 -14.75 9.71 5.28
C LEU A 238 -14.86 10.39 6.65
N ASN A 239 -15.68 11.44 6.78
CA ASN A 239 -15.83 12.17 8.04
C ASN A 239 -16.42 11.30 9.14
N ALA A 240 -17.45 10.51 8.83
CA ALA A 240 -18.04 9.56 9.78
C ALA A 240 -17.03 8.49 10.23
N PHE A 241 -16.25 7.95 9.28
CA PHE A 241 -15.17 7.02 9.57
C PHE A 241 -14.12 7.63 10.50
N LYS A 242 -13.63 8.85 10.21
CA LYS A 242 -12.63 9.54 11.05
C LYS A 242 -13.16 9.81 12.46
N LYS A 243 -14.41 10.26 12.59
CA LYS A 243 -15.03 10.49 13.90
C LYS A 243 -15.10 9.19 14.72
N LEU A 244 -15.49 8.09 14.10
CA LEU A 244 -15.53 6.78 14.77
C LEU A 244 -14.11 6.29 15.15
N GLN A 245 -13.14 6.44 14.25
CA GLN A 245 -11.75 6.05 14.53
C GLN A 245 -11.12 6.88 15.65
N GLN A 246 -11.43 8.18 15.74
CA GLN A 246 -10.98 9.04 16.84
C GLN A 246 -11.61 8.67 18.18
N ALA A 247 -12.89 8.31 18.17
CA ALA A 247 -13.58 7.86 19.37
C ALA A 247 -13.17 6.45 19.83
N GLN A 248 -12.65 5.63 18.92
CA GLN A 248 -12.30 4.23 19.14
C GLN A 248 -10.96 3.89 18.47
N PRO A 249 -9.84 4.43 18.97
CA PRO A 249 -8.53 4.31 18.31
C PRO A 249 -7.98 2.88 18.28
N ASP A 250 -8.38 2.06 19.25
CA ASP A 250 -7.92 0.69 19.43
C ASP A 250 -8.89 -0.35 18.86
N MET A 251 -9.82 0.08 18.02
CA MET A 251 -10.80 -0.79 17.39
C MET A 251 -10.32 -1.23 16.01
N PRO A 252 -10.23 -2.53 15.73
CA PRO A 252 -9.79 -3.00 14.41
C PRO A 252 -10.84 -2.66 13.35
N LYS A 253 -10.39 -2.14 12.19
CA LYS A 253 -11.31 -1.76 11.11
C LYS A 253 -11.85 -2.99 10.41
N ILE A 254 -10.99 -3.68 9.65
CA ILE A 254 -11.34 -4.89 8.91
C ILE A 254 -10.64 -6.10 9.51
N PHE A 255 -9.32 -6.06 9.58
CA PHE A 255 -8.52 -7.20 10.01
C PHE A 255 -8.08 -6.97 11.44
N PHE A 256 -8.19 -8.02 12.25
CA PHE A 256 -7.55 -8.11 13.54
C PHE A 256 -6.31 -8.98 13.35
N GLU A 257 -5.16 -8.31 13.27
CA GLU A 257 -3.85 -8.92 13.02
C GLU A 257 -2.79 -8.10 13.77
N ARG A 258 -1.59 -8.67 14.00
CA ARG A 258 -0.53 -7.91 14.66
C ARG A 258 -0.20 -6.63 13.89
N HIS A 259 -0.02 -5.54 14.64
CA HIS A 259 0.21 -4.19 14.11
C HIS A 259 -0.92 -3.66 13.21
N TYR A 260 -2.16 -4.13 13.39
CA TYR A 260 -3.29 -3.64 12.60
C TYR A 260 -3.46 -2.13 12.74
N LYS A 261 -3.17 -1.52 13.90
CA LYS A 261 -3.34 -0.07 14.11
C LYS A 261 -2.46 0.73 13.16
N GLU A 262 -1.19 0.34 13.07
CA GLU A 262 -0.19 0.94 12.22
C GLU A 262 -0.53 0.76 10.74
N ARG A 263 -0.90 -0.47 10.35
CA ARG A 263 -1.33 -0.79 8.98
C ARG A 263 -2.58 -0.04 8.59
N ASP A 264 -3.60 -0.04 9.46
CA ASP A 264 -4.87 0.62 9.24
C ASP A 264 -4.70 2.13 9.13
N TYR A 265 -3.83 2.74 9.93
CA TYR A 265 -3.47 4.16 9.84
C TYR A 265 -2.82 4.47 8.50
N PHE A 266 -1.77 3.72 8.14
CA PHE A 266 -1.06 3.86 6.86
C PHE A 266 -1.98 3.77 5.64
N TYR A 267 -2.77 2.69 5.53
CA TYR A 267 -3.66 2.49 4.37
C TYR A 267 -4.81 3.50 4.33
N SER A 268 -5.28 3.98 5.48
CA SER A 268 -6.34 5.00 5.52
C SER A 268 -5.82 6.36 5.07
N LEU A 269 -4.63 6.76 5.53
CA LEU A 269 -3.99 8.00 5.10
C LEU A 269 -3.70 8.00 3.59
N MET A 270 -3.21 6.88 3.04
CA MET A 270 -2.97 6.77 1.59
C MET A 270 -4.25 6.97 0.78
N LYS A 271 -5.38 6.39 1.21
CA LYS A 271 -6.69 6.57 0.56
C LYS A 271 -7.21 8.00 0.73
N GLU A 272 -7.00 8.61 1.88
CA GLU A 272 -7.36 10.01 2.15
C GLU A 272 -6.56 10.98 1.28
N ALA A 273 -5.25 10.75 1.14
CA ALA A 273 -4.39 11.53 0.25
C ALA A 273 -4.85 11.42 -1.21
N ALA A 274 -5.12 10.21 -1.70
CA ALA A 274 -5.65 9.99 -3.04
C ALA A 274 -7.03 10.64 -3.24
N PHE A 275 -7.91 10.58 -2.24
CA PHE A 275 -9.19 11.28 -2.26
C PHE A 275 -9.01 12.79 -2.44
N TYR A 276 -8.19 13.43 -1.61
CA TYR A 276 -7.95 14.88 -1.74
C TYR A 276 -7.25 15.26 -3.04
N SER A 277 -6.37 14.40 -3.57
CA SER A 277 -5.79 14.61 -4.89
C SER A 277 -6.86 14.63 -5.99
N ASN A 278 -7.81 13.70 -5.97
CA ASN A 278 -8.94 13.67 -6.90
C ASN A 278 -9.95 14.82 -6.68
N MET A 279 -9.92 15.45 -5.52
CA MET A 279 -10.64 16.69 -5.22
C MET A 279 -9.91 17.94 -5.75
N ASN A 280 -8.71 17.79 -6.29
CA ASN A 280 -7.77 18.85 -6.66
C ASN A 280 -7.32 19.69 -5.44
N GLU A 281 -7.26 19.06 -4.26
CA GLU A 281 -6.71 19.61 -3.02
C GLU A 281 -5.27 19.12 -2.83
N HIS A 282 -4.41 19.30 -3.83
CA HIS A 282 -3.08 18.67 -3.89
C HIS A 282 -2.15 19.04 -2.72
N LYS A 283 -2.22 20.28 -2.20
CA LYS A 283 -1.44 20.68 -1.01
C LYS A 283 -1.84 19.88 0.24
N LYS A 284 -3.13 19.60 0.40
CA LYS A 284 -3.64 18.80 1.51
C LYS A 284 -3.27 17.33 1.35
N ALA A 285 -3.39 16.81 0.13
CA ALA A 285 -2.93 15.47 -0.21
C ALA A 285 -1.43 15.30 0.06
N LEU A 286 -0.59 16.27 -0.33
CA LEU A 286 0.84 16.24 -0.10
C LEU A 286 1.19 16.25 1.40
N LYS A 287 0.48 17.03 2.22
CA LYS A 287 0.68 17.02 3.68
C LYS A 287 0.49 15.61 4.25
N LEU A 288 -0.56 14.90 3.82
CA LEU A 288 -0.82 13.52 4.25
C LEU A 288 0.26 12.56 3.73
N ILE A 289 0.75 12.73 2.50
CA ILE A 289 1.86 11.92 1.98
C ILE A 289 3.14 12.12 2.80
N LYS A 290 3.47 13.36 3.19
CA LYS A 290 4.64 13.63 4.05
C LYS A 290 4.48 13.04 5.45
N GLU A 291 3.27 13.08 6.01
CA GLU A 291 2.93 12.40 7.26
C GLU A 291 3.14 10.88 7.16
N ILE A 292 2.74 10.27 6.04
CA ILE A 292 2.97 8.85 5.76
C ILE A 292 4.46 8.53 5.69
N VAL A 293 5.27 9.35 5.01
CA VAL A 293 6.73 9.14 4.93
C VAL A 293 7.38 9.27 6.32
N ALA A 294 6.99 10.25 7.11
CA ALA A 294 7.48 10.40 8.49
C ALA A 294 7.07 9.20 9.37
N PHE A 295 5.85 8.71 9.20
CA PHE A 295 5.37 7.50 9.87
C PHE A 295 6.20 6.27 9.47
N GLU A 296 6.47 6.08 8.18
CA GLU A 296 7.33 4.97 7.71
C GLU A 296 8.75 5.02 8.27
N GLN A 297 9.34 6.20 8.39
CA GLN A 297 10.70 6.36 8.92
C GLN A 297 10.79 6.09 10.42
N SER A 298 9.74 6.44 11.17
CA SER A 298 9.68 6.26 12.62
C SER A 298 9.15 4.88 13.03
N ASN A 299 8.45 4.18 12.15
CA ASN A 299 7.80 2.92 12.44
C ASN A 299 8.60 1.71 11.91
N LYS A 300 8.69 0.66 12.73
CA LYS A 300 9.39 -0.59 12.38
C LYS A 300 8.48 -1.64 11.75
N VAL A 301 7.17 -1.39 11.68
CA VAL A 301 6.19 -2.32 11.12
C VAL A 301 6.39 -2.45 9.61
N TYR A 302 6.39 -3.70 9.12
CA TYR A 302 6.38 -3.96 7.69
C TYR A 302 5.07 -3.49 7.05
N LEU A 303 5.17 -2.57 6.10
CA LEU A 303 4.07 -1.99 5.35
C LEU A 303 4.21 -2.37 3.88
N THR A 304 3.18 -2.99 3.29
CA THR A 304 3.23 -3.41 1.89
C THR A 304 3.14 -2.20 0.98
N LYS A 305 4.25 -1.90 0.29
CA LYS A 305 4.32 -0.90 -0.77
C LYS A 305 4.11 -1.57 -2.12
N ASN A 306 3.26 -0.99 -2.96
CA ASN A 306 3.05 -1.43 -4.34
C ASN A 306 3.30 -0.29 -5.33
N ASP A 307 3.25 -0.58 -6.63
CA ASP A 307 3.48 0.45 -7.66
C ASP A 307 2.46 1.60 -7.60
N GLY A 308 1.23 1.32 -7.16
CA GLY A 308 0.20 2.33 -6.93
C GLY A 308 0.54 3.30 -5.80
N TYR A 309 1.17 2.82 -4.73
CA TYR A 309 1.69 3.66 -3.64
C TYR A 309 2.77 4.63 -4.17
N MET A 310 3.75 4.12 -4.90
CA MET A 310 4.83 4.94 -5.47
C MET A 310 4.28 5.97 -6.47
N SER A 311 3.36 5.54 -7.33
CA SER A 311 2.72 6.41 -8.32
C SER A 311 1.89 7.52 -7.66
N ASN A 312 1.12 7.21 -6.61
CA ASN A 312 0.35 8.22 -5.88
C ASN A 312 1.24 9.25 -5.20
N LYS A 313 2.32 8.83 -4.54
CA LYS A 313 3.30 9.77 -3.92
C LYS A 313 3.87 10.73 -4.96
N PHE A 314 4.34 10.19 -6.07
CA PHE A 314 4.93 10.96 -7.17
C PHE A 314 3.91 11.95 -7.76
N ILE A 315 2.75 11.47 -8.20
CA ILE A 315 1.73 12.30 -8.85
C ILE A 315 1.23 13.41 -7.91
N ILE A 316 0.98 13.08 -6.63
CA ILE A 316 0.53 14.08 -5.64
C ILE A 316 1.57 15.18 -5.46
N ALA A 317 2.86 14.82 -5.35
CA ALA A 317 3.96 15.77 -5.22
C ALA A 317 4.09 16.66 -6.47
N MET A 318 4.01 16.07 -7.66
CA MET A 318 4.03 16.79 -8.94
C MET A 318 2.88 17.79 -9.06
N CYS A 319 1.64 17.36 -8.79
CA CYS A 319 0.47 18.25 -8.82
C CYS A 319 0.54 19.35 -7.74
N ALA A 320 1.19 19.08 -6.61
CA ALA A 320 1.43 20.07 -5.55
C ALA A 320 2.62 21.00 -5.83
N LYS A 321 3.39 20.76 -6.90
CA LYS A 321 4.60 21.48 -7.30
C LYS A 321 5.75 21.39 -6.27
N ASP A 322 5.79 20.32 -5.49
CA ASP A 322 6.92 20.01 -4.61
C ASP A 322 7.89 19.09 -5.35
N TYR A 323 8.63 19.69 -6.28
CA TYR A 323 9.48 18.95 -7.23
C TYR A 323 10.65 18.26 -6.54
N ASP A 324 11.22 18.83 -5.48
CA ASP A 324 12.30 18.21 -4.71
C ASP A 324 11.82 16.92 -4.04
N PHE A 325 10.63 16.97 -3.41
CA PHE A 325 10.03 15.77 -2.85
C PHE A 325 9.68 14.74 -3.94
N ALA A 326 9.12 15.19 -5.06
CA ALA A 326 8.80 14.31 -6.19
C ALA A 326 10.06 13.60 -6.75
N PHE A 327 11.17 14.32 -6.88
CA PHE A 327 12.45 13.77 -7.31
C PHE A 327 13.00 12.75 -6.31
N GLY A 328 12.87 13.01 -5.01
CA GLY A 328 13.18 12.04 -3.97
C GLY A 328 12.39 10.74 -4.11
N VAL A 329 11.09 10.83 -4.43
CA VAL A 329 10.23 9.65 -4.68
C VAL A 329 10.67 8.88 -5.93
N LEU A 330 11.18 9.53 -6.97
CA LEU A 330 11.70 8.84 -8.16
C LEU A 330 12.91 7.96 -7.84
N LYS A 331 13.82 8.45 -6.97
CA LYS A 331 14.95 7.66 -6.48
C LYS A 331 14.48 6.43 -5.70
N GLU A 332 13.51 6.59 -4.81
CA GLU A 332 12.88 5.47 -4.08
C GLU A 332 12.23 4.47 -5.04
N ARG A 333 11.52 4.96 -6.07
CA ARG A 333 10.85 4.13 -7.07
C ARG A 333 11.82 3.30 -7.90
N LYS A 334 12.96 3.87 -8.32
CA LYS A 334 13.99 3.14 -9.06
C LYS A 334 14.49 1.93 -8.26
N ILE A 335 14.87 2.17 -7.01
CA ILE A 335 15.30 1.12 -6.07
C ILE A 335 14.19 0.07 -5.90
N PHE A 336 12.94 0.52 -5.72
CA PHE A 336 11.80 -0.38 -5.58
C PHE A 336 11.61 -1.29 -6.81
N GLN A 337 11.74 -0.76 -8.03
CA GLN A 337 11.60 -1.54 -9.27
C GLN A 337 12.74 -2.55 -9.44
N GLU A 338 13.98 -2.15 -9.13
CA GLU A 338 15.17 -3.00 -9.17
C GLU A 338 15.05 -4.17 -8.18
N VAL A 339 14.64 -3.90 -6.94
CA VAL A 339 14.53 -4.91 -5.87
C VAL A 339 13.37 -5.88 -6.11
N ASN A 340 12.22 -5.38 -6.58
CA ASN A 340 11.01 -6.21 -6.70
C ASN A 340 10.91 -6.95 -8.05
N ASN A 341 11.92 -6.80 -8.93
CA ASN A 341 11.95 -7.38 -10.27
C ASN A 341 10.60 -7.23 -10.98
N VAL A 342 10.02 -6.03 -10.92
CA VAL A 342 8.69 -5.74 -11.49
C VAL A 342 8.79 -5.87 -13.01
N LYS A 343 8.53 -7.09 -13.53
CA LYS A 343 8.84 -7.52 -14.90
C LYS A 343 8.07 -6.76 -15.99
N LYS A 344 8.76 -6.53 -17.12
CA LYS A 344 8.41 -6.41 -18.57
C LYS A 344 7.13 -5.71 -19.08
N HIS A 345 6.10 -5.47 -18.26
CA HIS A 345 4.84 -4.83 -18.66
C HIS A 345 4.54 -3.53 -17.91
N ALA A 346 5.36 -3.15 -16.94
CA ALA A 346 5.24 -1.87 -16.24
C ALA A 346 5.56 -0.69 -17.17
N TYR A 347 5.05 0.50 -16.86
CA TYR A 347 5.42 1.72 -17.56
C TYR A 347 6.93 1.97 -17.37
N PRO A 348 7.74 2.17 -18.44
CA PRO A 348 9.19 2.31 -18.33
C PRO A 348 9.58 3.44 -17.37
N PHE A 349 10.61 3.23 -16.57
CA PHE A 349 11.07 4.24 -15.61
C PHE A 349 11.53 5.52 -16.32
N GLU A 350 12.15 5.37 -17.49
CA GLU A 350 12.60 6.45 -18.35
C GLU A 350 11.44 7.33 -18.81
N CYS A 351 10.26 6.75 -19.08
CA CYS A 351 9.06 7.54 -19.37
C CYS A 351 8.61 8.37 -18.16
N ILE A 352 8.79 7.86 -16.95
CA ILE A 352 8.46 8.58 -15.71
C ILE A 352 9.46 9.72 -15.47
N LEU A 353 10.75 9.49 -15.73
CA LEU A 353 11.79 10.53 -15.68
C LEU A 353 11.50 11.65 -16.67
N LEU A 354 11.23 11.31 -17.94
CA LEU A 354 10.86 12.30 -18.96
C LEU A 354 9.60 13.09 -18.55
N ASP A 355 8.61 12.42 -17.95
CA ASP A 355 7.41 13.11 -17.46
C ASP A 355 7.74 14.09 -16.32
N PHE A 356 8.59 13.69 -15.37
CA PHE A 356 9.08 14.57 -14.30
C PHE A 356 9.77 15.82 -14.87
N TYR A 357 10.80 15.65 -15.70
CA TYR A 357 11.56 16.78 -16.24
C TYR A 357 10.69 17.69 -17.10
N SER A 358 9.80 17.12 -17.91
CA SER A 358 8.88 17.93 -18.71
C SER A 358 7.95 18.78 -17.86
N GLN A 359 7.43 18.26 -16.75
CA GLN A 359 6.49 18.97 -15.86
C GLN A 359 7.17 19.87 -14.82
N ALA A 360 8.42 19.58 -14.45
CA ALA A 360 9.20 20.36 -13.51
C ALA A 360 9.98 21.50 -14.20
N PHE A 361 10.03 21.53 -15.52
CA PHE A 361 10.63 22.64 -16.28
C PHE A 361 9.95 24.00 -15.96
N PRO A 362 10.72 25.09 -15.80
CA PRO A 362 12.18 25.21 -15.92
C PRO A 362 12.96 24.96 -14.60
N PHE A 363 12.28 24.56 -13.52
CA PHE A 363 12.88 24.40 -12.19
C PHE A 363 13.87 23.23 -12.12
N TYR A 364 13.62 22.18 -12.90
CA TYR A 364 14.55 21.07 -13.09
C TYR A 364 14.89 20.95 -14.58
N THR A 365 16.17 20.77 -14.87
CA THR A 365 16.70 20.55 -16.22
C THR A 365 17.62 19.33 -16.20
N CYS A 366 17.85 18.74 -17.36
CA CYS A 366 18.79 17.64 -17.58
C CYS A 366 19.51 17.89 -18.90
N THR A 367 20.61 17.14 -19.12
CA THR A 367 21.39 17.28 -20.35
C THR A 367 20.63 16.74 -21.56
N THR A 368 20.91 17.29 -22.74
CA THR A 368 20.34 16.79 -24.00
C THR A 368 20.69 15.32 -24.25
N GLU A 369 21.88 14.89 -23.83
CA GLU A 369 22.33 13.50 -23.94
C GLU A 369 21.46 12.55 -23.11
N GLU A 370 21.20 12.88 -21.84
CA GLU A 370 20.32 12.09 -20.97
C GLU A 370 18.89 12.02 -21.53
N ILE A 371 18.35 13.14 -22.00
CA ILE A 371 17.01 13.19 -22.62
C ILE A 371 16.96 12.25 -23.82
N ASN A 372 17.95 12.32 -24.72
CA ASN A 372 18.00 11.49 -25.91
C ASN A 372 18.10 10.00 -25.55
N GLN A 373 18.92 9.64 -24.57
CA GLN A 373 19.02 8.26 -24.08
C GLN A 373 17.66 7.74 -23.58
N TRP A 374 16.96 8.53 -22.74
CA TRP A 374 15.66 8.13 -22.21
C TRP A 374 14.57 8.09 -23.28
N LEU A 375 14.60 8.99 -24.26
CA LEU A 375 13.70 8.96 -25.42
C LEU A 375 13.91 7.68 -26.23
N THR A 376 15.15 7.29 -26.53
CA THR A 376 15.45 6.04 -27.25
C THR A 376 14.89 4.82 -26.53
N ILE A 377 15.08 4.72 -25.21
CA ILE A 377 14.54 3.62 -24.40
C ILE A 377 13.01 3.64 -24.41
N SER A 378 12.42 4.83 -24.29
CA SER A 378 10.97 5.04 -24.29
C SER A 378 10.30 4.65 -25.62
N PHE A 379 10.94 4.96 -26.75
CA PHE A 379 10.48 4.59 -28.10
C PHE A 379 10.59 3.11 -28.37
N ALA A 380 11.70 2.46 -27.97
CA ALA A 380 11.92 1.03 -28.14
C ALA A 380 10.94 0.16 -27.34
N TYR A 381 10.16 0.76 -26.43
CA TYR A 381 9.17 0.04 -25.64
C TYR A 381 7.89 -0.25 -26.43
N GLU A 382 7.87 -1.36 -27.16
CA GLU A 382 6.71 -1.81 -27.97
C GLU A 382 5.67 -2.61 -27.17
N LYS A 383 5.96 -2.95 -25.91
CA LYS A 383 5.15 -3.91 -25.12
C LYS A 383 3.90 -3.33 -24.48
N CYS A 384 3.67 -2.02 -24.59
CA CYS A 384 2.49 -1.39 -24.01
C CYS A 384 1.31 -1.41 -24.97
N GLN A 385 0.35 -2.30 -24.76
CA GLN A 385 -0.87 -2.39 -25.57
C GLN A 385 -1.98 -1.44 -25.10
N ASP A 386 -1.86 -0.88 -23.90
CA ASP A 386 -2.86 0.00 -23.32
C ASP A 386 -2.86 1.38 -24.01
N VAL A 387 -4.04 1.82 -24.46
CA VAL A 387 -4.24 3.11 -25.14
C VAL A 387 -3.89 4.29 -24.23
N LEU A 388 -4.22 4.20 -22.93
CA LEU A 388 -3.92 5.24 -21.95
C LEU A 388 -2.41 5.48 -21.88
N TYR A 389 -1.64 4.44 -21.60
CA TYR A 389 -0.20 4.56 -21.41
C TYR A 389 0.54 4.93 -22.69
N ARG A 390 0.09 4.44 -23.85
CA ARG A 390 0.65 4.86 -25.15
C ARG A 390 0.42 6.34 -25.42
N GLY A 391 -0.79 6.85 -25.16
CA GLY A 391 -1.10 8.26 -25.26
C GLY A 391 -0.30 9.12 -24.28
N LEU A 392 -0.30 8.76 -22.99
CA LEU A 392 0.51 9.44 -21.96
C LEU A 392 1.98 9.57 -22.37
N ARG A 393 2.56 8.51 -22.95
CA ARG A 393 3.93 8.53 -23.48
C ARG A 393 4.10 9.55 -24.60
N GLN A 394 3.19 9.60 -25.59
CA GLN A 394 3.29 10.58 -26.68
C GLN A 394 3.24 12.02 -26.16
N PHE A 395 2.42 12.31 -25.15
CA PHE A 395 2.37 13.65 -24.56
C PHE A 395 3.63 14.00 -23.77
N VAL A 396 4.27 13.02 -23.13
CA VAL A 396 5.59 13.23 -22.52
C VAL A 396 6.61 13.60 -23.59
N HIS A 397 6.64 12.88 -24.71
CA HIS A 397 7.54 13.19 -25.83
C HIS A 397 7.26 14.57 -26.44
N PHE A 398 5.99 14.90 -26.67
CA PHE A 398 5.57 16.23 -27.12
C PHE A 398 6.12 17.34 -26.22
N LYS A 399 5.91 17.24 -24.91
CA LYS A 399 6.37 18.26 -23.96
C LYS A 399 7.89 18.41 -23.97
N ILE A 400 8.62 17.29 -24.08
CA ILE A 400 10.08 17.31 -24.17
C ILE A 400 10.52 18.01 -25.46
N TYR A 401 9.95 17.67 -26.62
CA TYR A 401 10.28 18.32 -27.89
C TYR A 401 9.94 19.81 -27.91
N VAL A 402 8.87 20.23 -27.24
CA VAL A 402 8.58 21.66 -27.04
C VAL A 402 9.68 22.33 -26.21
N ILE A 403 10.11 21.71 -25.11
CA ILE A 403 11.18 22.25 -24.24
C ILE A 403 12.52 22.32 -24.98
N THR A 404 12.85 21.30 -25.79
CA THR A 404 14.07 21.26 -26.61
C THR A 404 13.95 22.05 -27.92
N GLN A 405 12.78 22.66 -28.18
CA GLN A 405 12.46 23.45 -29.38
C GLN A 405 12.57 22.65 -30.70
N GLU A 406 12.33 21.34 -30.64
CA GLU A 406 12.24 20.44 -31.80
C GLU A 406 10.81 20.42 -32.36
N TRP A 407 10.39 21.55 -32.92
CA TRP A 407 8.98 21.83 -33.27
C TRP A 407 8.34 20.82 -34.22
N GLU A 408 9.07 20.37 -35.24
CA GLU A 408 8.57 19.37 -36.19
C GLU A 408 8.29 18.03 -35.49
N LYS A 409 9.18 17.60 -34.58
CA LYS A 409 8.96 16.38 -33.79
C LYS A 409 7.79 16.54 -32.84
N ALA A 410 7.63 17.71 -32.21
CA ALA A 410 6.46 18.00 -31.37
C ALA A 410 5.15 17.91 -32.19
N GLN A 411 5.11 18.51 -33.37
CA GLN A 411 3.96 18.44 -34.28
C GLN A 411 3.59 16.99 -34.64
N ASN A 412 4.60 16.16 -34.92
CA ASN A 412 4.40 14.74 -35.25
C ASN A 412 3.81 13.94 -34.08
N MET A 413 4.06 14.33 -32.82
CA MET A 413 3.46 13.66 -31.66
C MET A 413 1.96 13.94 -31.53
N ILE A 414 1.48 15.14 -31.90
CA ILE A 414 0.06 15.52 -31.79
C ILE A 414 -0.80 14.62 -32.69
N ASN A 415 -0.33 14.36 -33.92
CA ASN A 415 -1.05 13.61 -34.95
C ASN A 415 -0.63 12.14 -35.04
N ASN A 416 0.17 11.65 -34.09
CA ASN A 416 0.58 10.26 -34.04
C ASN A 416 -0.64 9.33 -33.85
N PRO A 417 -0.70 8.14 -34.50
CA PRO A 417 -1.82 7.20 -34.34
C PRO A 417 -2.16 6.86 -32.88
N HIS A 418 -1.16 6.79 -31.99
CA HIS A 418 -1.39 6.55 -30.57
C HIS A 418 -2.03 7.75 -29.84
N SER A 419 -1.72 8.97 -30.25
CA SER A 419 -2.34 10.18 -29.74
C SER A 419 -3.79 10.29 -30.20
N LEU A 420 -4.06 10.02 -31.49
CA LEU A 420 -5.41 9.99 -32.04
C LEU A 420 -6.29 8.95 -31.34
N ALA A 421 -5.79 7.72 -31.18
CA ALA A 421 -6.50 6.68 -30.43
C ALA A 421 -6.78 7.07 -28.98
N PHE A 422 -5.86 7.83 -28.35
CA PHE A 422 -6.08 8.37 -27.01
C PHE A 422 -7.17 9.45 -26.99
N TYR A 423 -7.20 10.36 -27.97
CA TYR A 423 -8.24 11.39 -28.07
C TYR A 423 -9.62 10.78 -28.25
N ASP A 424 -9.75 9.75 -29.09
CA ASP A 424 -11.02 9.06 -29.28
C ASP A 424 -11.51 8.39 -27.98
N ALA A 425 -10.58 7.78 -27.23
CA ALA A 425 -10.90 7.07 -26.00
C ALA A 425 -11.21 8.01 -24.81
N TYR A 426 -10.52 9.15 -24.70
CA TYR A 426 -10.53 10.00 -23.50
C TYR A 426 -10.98 11.46 -23.73
N GLY A 427 -11.13 11.90 -24.98
CA GLY A 427 -11.37 13.29 -25.38
C GLY A 427 -12.82 13.78 -25.24
N LYS A 428 -13.76 12.94 -24.79
CA LYS A 428 -15.19 13.29 -24.70
C LYS A 428 -15.49 14.60 -23.97
N ASN A 429 -14.70 14.94 -22.94
CA ASN A 429 -14.90 16.13 -22.12
C ASN A 429 -13.88 17.24 -22.38
N PHE A 430 -12.87 16.98 -23.21
CA PHE A 430 -11.74 17.87 -23.45
C PHE A 430 -11.06 17.51 -24.77
N ASP A 431 -11.06 18.45 -25.71
CA ASP A 431 -10.38 18.29 -26.99
C ASP A 431 -8.87 18.45 -26.80
N PHE A 432 -8.19 17.32 -26.58
CA PHE A 432 -6.75 17.27 -26.38
C PHE A 432 -5.99 17.68 -27.64
N GLN A 433 -6.46 17.31 -28.83
CA GLN A 433 -5.76 17.61 -30.08
C GLN A 433 -5.68 19.12 -30.29
N THR A 434 -6.83 19.80 -30.22
CA THR A 434 -6.90 21.26 -30.33
C THR A 434 -6.08 21.93 -29.24
N PHE A 435 -6.16 21.45 -28.00
CA PHE A 435 -5.37 22.00 -26.89
C PHE A 435 -3.85 21.98 -27.16
N PHE A 436 -3.31 20.82 -27.56
CA PHE A 436 -1.87 20.69 -27.82
C PHE A 436 -1.45 21.44 -29.08
N GLN A 437 -2.27 21.45 -30.13
CA GLN A 437 -2.01 22.21 -31.36
C GLN A 437 -1.96 23.72 -31.07
N THR A 438 -2.99 24.26 -30.41
CA THR A 438 -3.01 25.69 -30.04
C THR A 438 -1.82 26.06 -29.16
N THR A 439 -1.43 25.18 -28.23
CA THR A 439 -0.24 25.43 -27.39
C THR A 439 1.01 25.53 -28.25
N LEU A 440 1.20 24.61 -29.21
CA LEU A 440 2.36 24.60 -30.10
C LEU A 440 2.41 25.83 -31.00
N ASP A 441 1.28 26.17 -31.65
CA ASP A 441 1.19 27.30 -32.59
C ASP A 441 1.53 28.63 -31.90
N LEU A 442 1.02 28.84 -30.69
CA LEU A 442 1.30 30.04 -29.90
C LEU A 442 2.77 30.15 -29.48
N LEU A 443 3.40 29.03 -29.14
CA LEU A 443 4.82 29.00 -28.79
C LEU A 443 5.71 29.27 -30.02
N LEU A 444 5.31 28.80 -31.21
CA LEU A 444 5.98 29.06 -32.47
C LEU A 444 5.88 30.51 -32.92
N GLN A 445 4.71 31.14 -32.75
CA GLN A 445 4.49 32.54 -33.11
C GLN A 445 5.32 33.52 -32.28
N GLN A 446 5.74 33.12 -31.07
CA GLN A 446 6.51 33.95 -30.14
C GLN A 446 5.85 35.32 -29.84
N ASP A 447 4.52 35.40 -29.95
CA ASP A 447 3.76 36.59 -29.60
C ASP A 447 3.47 36.62 -28.10
N ARG A 448 4.10 37.58 -27.41
CA ARG A 448 3.94 37.79 -25.96
C ARG A 448 2.48 38.04 -25.56
N LEU A 449 1.74 38.87 -26.30
CA LEU A 449 0.37 39.23 -25.95
C LEU A 449 -0.54 38.02 -26.10
N ALA A 450 -0.37 37.26 -27.19
CA ALA A 450 -1.10 36.02 -27.44
C ALA A 450 -0.84 34.98 -26.33
N LEU A 451 0.42 34.79 -25.92
CA LEU A 451 0.78 33.90 -24.80
C LEU A 451 0.13 34.35 -23.48
N GLN A 452 0.10 35.65 -23.19
CA GLN A 452 -0.54 36.18 -21.99
C GLN A 452 -2.06 35.97 -21.98
N GLN A 453 -2.72 36.21 -23.12
CA GLN A 453 -4.15 35.96 -23.29
C GLN A 453 -4.46 34.46 -23.13
N TYR A 454 -3.68 33.59 -23.76
CA TYR A 454 -3.85 32.15 -23.66
C TYR A 454 -3.72 31.63 -22.23
N ARG A 455 -2.75 32.12 -21.45
CA ARG A 455 -2.65 31.80 -20.01
C ARG A 455 -3.91 32.18 -19.22
N THR A 456 -4.59 33.25 -19.60
CA THR A 456 -5.86 33.65 -18.98
C THR A 456 -6.98 32.68 -19.34
N VAL A 457 -7.07 32.26 -20.60
CA VAL A 457 -8.00 31.21 -21.06
C VAL A 457 -7.74 29.90 -20.33
N LEU A 458 -6.48 29.46 -20.21
CA LEU A 458 -6.12 28.25 -19.47
C LEU A 458 -6.59 28.29 -18.02
N LYS A 459 -6.51 29.43 -17.33
CA LYS A 459 -7.02 29.57 -15.95
C LYS A 459 -8.55 29.41 -15.89
N GLN A 460 -9.27 29.92 -16.87
CA GLN A 460 -10.73 29.76 -16.97
C GLN A 460 -11.11 28.30 -17.29
N GLU A 461 -10.41 27.68 -18.23
CA GLU A 461 -10.59 26.27 -18.60
C GLU A 461 -10.32 25.33 -17.43
N LYS A 462 -9.24 25.57 -16.68
CA LYS A 462 -8.96 24.90 -15.40
C LYS A 462 -10.17 24.95 -14.46
N LYS A 463 -10.80 26.12 -14.29
CA LYS A 463 -12.00 26.26 -13.44
C LYS A 463 -13.18 25.44 -13.99
N ARG A 464 -13.41 25.46 -15.31
CA ARG A 464 -14.49 24.74 -15.99
C ARG A 464 -14.33 23.21 -15.91
N LEU A 465 -13.10 22.72 -16.07
CA LEU A 465 -12.76 21.30 -16.16
C LEU A 465 -12.54 20.65 -14.79
N LYS A 466 -12.58 21.43 -13.71
CA LYS A 466 -12.27 20.94 -12.36
C LYS A 466 -13.01 19.71 -11.86
N PRO A 467 -14.30 19.51 -12.19
CA PRO A 467 -15.00 18.28 -11.81
C PRO A 467 -14.90 17.18 -12.87
N LYS A 468 -14.28 17.43 -14.03
CA LYS A 468 -14.40 16.58 -15.23
C LYS A 468 -13.11 15.86 -15.62
N LEU A 469 -11.94 16.34 -15.18
CA LEU A 469 -10.65 15.76 -15.54
C LEU A 469 -9.94 15.08 -14.35
N PRO A 470 -9.31 13.90 -14.57
CA PRO A 470 -8.36 13.30 -13.66
C PRO A 470 -7.17 14.22 -13.30
N PRO A 471 -6.56 14.05 -12.10
CA PRO A 471 -5.39 14.83 -11.67
C PRO A 471 -4.21 14.81 -12.66
N VAL A 472 -4.00 13.71 -13.37
CA VAL A 472 -2.89 13.62 -14.34
C VAL A 472 -3.07 14.63 -15.49
N PHE A 473 -4.28 14.88 -15.98
CA PHE A 473 -4.50 15.86 -17.07
C PHE A 473 -4.45 17.31 -16.57
N TRP A 474 -4.71 17.52 -15.29
CA TRP A 474 -4.49 18.82 -14.65
C TRP A 474 -3.03 19.26 -14.65
N SER A 475 -2.13 18.29 -14.56
CA SER A 475 -0.69 18.56 -14.67
C SER A 475 -0.34 19.15 -16.05
N TRP A 476 -1.04 18.76 -17.12
CA TRP A 476 -0.78 19.25 -18.48
C TRP A 476 -1.22 20.69 -18.68
N LEU A 477 -2.39 21.07 -18.16
CA LEU A 477 -2.82 22.48 -18.14
C LEU A 477 -1.87 23.34 -17.30
N THR A 478 -1.24 22.75 -16.28
CA THR A 478 -0.24 23.43 -15.45
C THR A 478 1.08 23.60 -16.19
N TRP A 479 1.54 22.56 -16.87
CA TRP A 479 2.68 22.61 -17.76
C TRP A 479 2.50 23.66 -18.87
N ALA A 480 1.36 23.68 -19.57
CA ALA A 480 1.10 24.64 -20.63
C ALA A 480 1.17 26.10 -20.14
N GLU A 481 0.64 26.37 -18.94
CA GLU A 481 0.76 27.69 -18.32
C GLU A 481 2.22 28.04 -17.98
N GLN A 482 3.01 27.07 -17.51
CA GLN A 482 4.42 27.24 -17.15
C GLN A 482 5.30 27.49 -18.37
N ILE A 483 5.14 26.70 -19.44
CA ILE A 483 5.93 26.86 -20.66
C ILE A 483 5.60 28.18 -21.35
N CYS A 484 4.32 28.57 -21.43
CA CYS A 484 3.94 29.88 -21.95
C CYS A 484 4.55 31.02 -21.13
N GLN A 485 4.55 30.91 -19.80
CA GLN A 485 5.17 31.90 -18.92
C GLN A 485 6.69 31.99 -19.12
N TYR A 486 7.36 30.86 -19.34
CA TYR A 486 8.79 30.81 -19.61
C TYR A 486 9.14 31.54 -20.91
N HIS A 487 8.44 31.22 -22.02
CA HIS A 487 8.66 31.91 -23.30
C HIS A 487 8.29 33.40 -23.24
N GLU A 488 7.20 33.76 -22.54
CA GLU A 488 6.82 35.16 -22.29
C GLU A 488 7.95 35.94 -21.59
N LYS A 489 8.61 35.35 -20.58
CA LYS A 489 9.73 35.97 -19.87
C LYS A 489 10.98 36.07 -20.74
N LYS A 490 11.29 35.03 -21.52
CA LYS A 490 12.42 35.02 -22.46
C LYS A 490 12.30 36.16 -23.47
N LEU A 491 11.09 36.43 -23.96
CA LEU A 491 10.79 37.56 -24.85
C LEU A 491 10.92 38.94 -24.18
N LYS A 492 10.89 39.01 -22.83
CA LYS A 492 11.18 40.25 -22.07
C LYS A 492 12.68 40.44 -21.79
N GLY A 493 13.53 39.49 -22.17
CA GLY A 493 14.96 39.52 -21.80
C GLY A 493 15.23 39.24 -20.32
N ALA A 494 14.25 38.72 -19.57
CA ALA A 494 14.43 38.31 -18.18
C ALA A 494 14.79 36.82 -18.14
N THR A 495 16.03 36.48 -17.75
CA THR A 495 16.49 35.10 -17.51
C THR A 495 15.99 34.57 -16.18
#